data_AF-A0A401TXS0-F1
#
_entry.id   AF-A0A401TXS0-F1
#
_cell.length_a   1.000
_cell.length_b   1.000
_cell.length_c   1.000
_cell.angle_alpha   90.00
_cell.angle_beta   90.00
_cell.angle_gamma   90.00
#
_symmetry.space_group_name_H-M   'P 1'
#
loop_
_entity.id
_entity.type
_entity.pdbx_description
1 polymer ?
#
loop_
_entity_poly.entity_id
_entity_poly.type
_entity_poly.pdbx_seq_one_letter_code
_entity_poly.pdbx_strand_id
1 'polypeptide(L)'
;MTRAGFEYVLEKHARAAAETCPSLCNRSISPHQLRHSCAVIMLQATHDIRKVALWLGHADIRTTEVYLRMDPSEKLEAVEAVVPPELRRGRFRAPDALIASLLADTSPPPA
;
A
#
# COMPACT_ATOMS: atom_id res chain seq x y z
N MET A 1 26.25 2.36 -16.20
CA MET A 1 25.89 1.60 -14.98
C MET A 1 24.92 0.50 -15.37
N THR A 2 25.19 -0.77 -15.02
CA THR A 2 24.32 -1.91 -15.36
C THR A 2 23.31 -2.16 -14.24
N ARG A 3 22.25 -2.95 -14.50
CA ARG A 3 21.28 -3.38 -13.46
C ARG A 3 21.98 -3.98 -12.24
N ALA A 4 22.88 -4.93 -12.47
CA ALA A 4 23.67 -5.57 -11.42
C ALA A 4 24.58 -4.58 -10.68
N GLY A 5 25.14 -3.58 -11.37
CA GLY A 5 25.92 -2.53 -10.74
C GLY A 5 25.10 -1.66 -9.80
N PHE A 6 23.87 -1.32 -10.18
CA PHE A 6 22.96 -0.56 -9.30
C PHE A 6 22.49 -1.41 -8.12
N GLU A 7 22.16 -2.68 -8.34
CA GLU A 7 21.80 -3.64 -7.28
C GLU A 7 22.93 -3.78 -6.25
N TYR A 8 24.19 -3.90 -6.71
CA TYR A 8 25.37 -3.94 -5.84
C TYR A 8 25.51 -2.67 -4.98
N VAL A 9 25.38 -1.49 -5.59
CA VAL A 9 25.47 -0.22 -4.86
C VAL A 9 24.32 -0.10 -3.86
N LEU A 10 23.11 -0.48 -4.25
CA LEU A 10 21.95 -0.46 -3.37
C LEU A 10 22.14 -1.39 -2.17
N GLU A 11 22.61 -2.61 -2.39
CA GLU A 11 22.87 -3.57 -1.32
C GLU A 11 23.93 -3.04 -0.33
N LYS A 12 24.99 -2.42 -0.85
CA LYS A 12 26.02 -1.77 -0.02
C LYS A 12 25.40 -0.73 0.92
N HIS A 13 24.52 0.13 0.41
CA HIS A 13 23.86 1.15 1.22
C HIS A 13 22.81 0.56 2.16
N ALA A 14 22.06 -0.46 1.73
CA ALA A 14 21.09 -1.16 2.56
C ALA A 14 21.76 -1.80 3.78
N ARG A 15 22.93 -2.41 3.59
CA ARG A 15 23.73 -3.01 4.67
C ARG A 15 24.21 -1.97 5.68
N ALA A 16 24.75 -0.85 5.21
CA ALA A 16 25.16 0.24 6.08
C ALA A 16 23.97 0.82 6.86
N ALA A 17 22.81 0.99 6.21
CA ALA A 17 21.60 1.49 6.87
C ALA A 17 21.03 0.50 7.92
N ALA A 18 21.26 -0.80 7.75
CA ALA A 18 20.83 -1.82 8.71
C ALA A 18 21.55 -1.70 10.08
N GLU A 19 22.75 -1.12 10.12
CA GLU A 19 23.49 -0.87 11.37
C GLU A 19 22.76 0.15 12.27
N THR A 20 22.12 1.15 11.66
CA THR A 20 21.36 2.19 12.37
C THR A 20 19.87 1.88 12.48
N CYS A 21 19.33 1.07 11.57
CA CYS A 21 17.89 0.78 11.46
C CYS A 21 17.65 -0.74 11.54
N PRO A 22 17.38 -1.29 12.74
CA PRO A 22 17.16 -2.73 12.94
C PRO A 22 16.03 -3.33 12.08
N SER A 23 15.05 -2.52 11.68
CA SER A 23 13.95 -2.91 10.80
C SER A 23 14.39 -3.30 9.38
N LEU A 24 15.63 -2.97 8.98
CA LEU A 24 16.17 -3.29 7.66
C LEU A 24 17.01 -4.57 7.63
N CYS A 25 17.44 -5.10 8.78
CA CYS A 25 18.36 -6.24 8.86
C CYS A 25 17.87 -7.50 8.12
N ASN A 26 16.55 -7.74 8.11
CA ASN A 26 15.94 -8.91 7.48
C ASN A 26 15.14 -8.56 6.21
N ARG A 27 15.32 -7.35 5.66
CA ARG A 27 14.54 -6.89 4.52
C ARG A 27 15.36 -6.96 3.24
N SER A 28 14.91 -7.75 2.28
CA SER A 28 15.46 -7.73 0.92
C SER A 28 14.99 -6.45 0.23
N ILE A 29 15.92 -5.54 -0.08
CA ILE A 29 15.67 -4.26 -0.76
C ILE A 29 16.10 -4.37 -2.22
N SER A 30 15.16 -4.17 -3.14
CA SER A 30 15.44 -4.16 -4.59
C SER A 30 15.13 -2.82 -5.24
N PRO A 31 15.71 -2.52 -6.42
CA PRO A 31 15.42 -1.29 -7.16
C PRO A 31 13.92 -1.12 -7.46
N HIS A 32 13.22 -2.23 -7.74
CA HIS A 32 11.79 -2.21 -8.01
C HIS A 32 10.97 -1.84 -6.77
N GLN A 33 11.36 -2.31 -5.58
CA GLN A 33 10.69 -1.93 -4.34
C GLN A 33 10.90 -0.44 -4.01
N LEU A 34 12.08 0.13 -4.28
CA LEU A 34 12.30 1.57 -4.12
C LEU A 34 11.37 2.38 -5.03
N ARG A 35 11.23 1.97 -6.30
CA ARG A 35 10.29 2.58 -7.24
C ARG A 35 8.86 2.48 -6.72
N HIS A 36 8.48 1.33 -6.18
CA HIS A 36 7.17 1.11 -5.59
C HIS A 36 6.91 2.04 -4.39
N SER A 37 7.85 2.14 -3.46
CA SER A 37 7.74 3.03 -2.30
C SER A 37 7.65 4.50 -2.73
N CYS A 38 8.46 4.91 -3.72
CA CYS A 38 8.40 6.26 -4.28
C CYS A 38 7.01 6.58 -4.84
N ALA A 39 6.42 5.64 -5.60
CA ALA A 39 5.09 5.81 -6.17
C ALA A 39 4.00 5.96 -5.11
N VAL A 40 4.05 5.15 -4.05
CA VAL A 40 3.08 5.20 -2.95
C VAL A 40 3.21 6.52 -2.18
N ILE A 41 4.43 6.94 -1.84
CA ILE A 41 4.67 8.22 -1.15
C ILE A 41 4.16 9.40 -2.00
N MET A 42 4.38 9.34 -3.31
CA MET A 42 3.90 10.38 -4.23
C MET A 42 2.39 10.39 -4.36
N LEU A 43 1.75 9.20 -4.39
CA LEU A 43 0.30 9.08 -4.39
C LEU A 43 -0.27 9.72 -3.13
N GLN A 44 0.24 9.35 -1.95
CA GLN A 44 -0.17 9.93 -0.66
C GLN A 44 0.04 11.44 -0.58
N ALA A 45 1.11 11.98 -1.17
CA ALA A 45 1.37 13.41 -1.16
C ALA A 45 0.46 14.19 -2.13
N THR A 46 0.08 13.59 -3.25
CA THR A 46 -0.59 14.31 -4.36
C THR A 46 -2.06 13.99 -4.51
N HIS A 47 -2.52 12.86 -3.96
CA HIS A 47 -3.84 12.28 -4.12
C HIS A 47 -4.28 12.20 -5.60
N ASP A 48 -3.33 12.11 -6.54
CA ASP A 48 -3.60 12.11 -7.98
C ASP A 48 -2.72 11.09 -8.71
N ILE A 49 -3.35 9.97 -9.08
CA ILE A 49 -2.70 8.86 -9.77
C ILE A 49 -2.12 9.25 -11.14
N ARG A 50 -2.63 10.31 -11.78
CA ARG A 50 -2.11 10.80 -13.07
C ARG A 50 -0.77 11.51 -12.88
N LYS A 51 -0.60 12.23 -11.77
CA LYS A 51 0.70 12.83 -11.42
C LYS A 51 1.72 11.74 -11.17
N VAL A 52 1.34 10.68 -10.44
CA VAL A 52 2.21 9.51 -10.21
C VAL A 52 2.63 8.86 -11.52
N ALA A 53 1.69 8.63 -12.45
CA ALA A 53 1.98 8.05 -13.76
C ALA A 53 2.97 8.91 -14.56
N LEU A 54 2.77 10.24 -14.57
CA LEU A 54 3.64 11.19 -15.27
C LEU A 54 5.06 11.19 -14.70
N TRP A 55 5.20 11.27 -13.37
CA TRP A 55 6.49 11.26 -12.70
C TRP A 55 7.27 9.95 -12.89
N LEU A 56 6.56 8.83 -12.96
CA LEU A 56 7.16 7.52 -13.21
C LEU A 56 7.41 7.25 -14.69
N GLY A 57 6.90 8.09 -15.59
CA GLY A 57 7.01 7.91 -17.05
C GLY A 57 6.22 6.71 -17.57
N HIS A 58 5.07 6.41 -16.98
CA HIS A 58 4.21 5.33 -17.43
C HIS A 58 3.43 5.75 -18.68
N ALA A 59 3.57 4.99 -19.77
CA ALA A 59 2.84 5.22 -21.01
C ALA A 59 1.35 4.83 -20.92
N ASP A 60 1.02 3.88 -20.04
CA ASP A 60 -0.35 3.43 -19.78
C ASP A 60 -0.64 3.53 -18.28
N ILE A 61 -1.73 4.24 -17.95
CA ILE A 61 -2.19 4.45 -16.57
C ILE A 61 -2.55 3.15 -15.87
N ARG A 62 -2.92 2.10 -16.61
CA ARG A 62 -3.23 0.76 -16.07
C ARG A 62 -2.07 0.17 -15.27
N THR A 63 -0.83 0.51 -15.64
CA THR A 63 0.36 0.06 -14.90
C THR A 63 0.53 0.79 -13.57
N THR A 64 -0.04 2.00 -13.44
CA THR A 64 0.00 2.82 -12.22
C THR A 64 -1.14 2.47 -11.26
N GLU A 65 -2.26 1.94 -11.74
CA GLU A 65 -3.42 1.53 -10.92
C GLU A 65 -3.09 0.52 -9.82
N VAL A 66 -1.96 -0.20 -9.95
CA VAL A 66 -1.45 -1.08 -8.89
C VAL A 66 -1.28 -0.38 -7.55
N TYR A 67 -0.93 0.91 -7.55
CA TYR A 67 -0.72 1.69 -6.32
C TYR A 67 -2.03 2.02 -5.60
N LEU A 68 -3.15 2.13 -6.32
CA LEU A 68 -4.48 2.34 -5.73
C LEU A 68 -5.03 1.11 -5.00
N ARG A 69 -4.42 -0.07 -5.18
CA ARG A 69 -4.83 -1.30 -4.49
C ARG A 69 -4.14 -1.49 -3.14
N MET A 70 -3.09 -0.71 -2.85
CA MET A 70 -2.28 -0.91 -1.66
C MET A 70 -2.90 -0.28 -0.41
N ASP A 71 -3.64 0.82 -0.56
CA ASP A 71 -4.35 1.46 0.53
C ASP A 71 -5.86 1.55 0.19
N PRO A 72 -6.73 0.75 0.83
CA PRO A 72 -8.17 0.86 0.63
C PRO A 72 -8.72 2.18 1.19
N SER A 73 -7.98 2.88 2.06
CA SER A 73 -8.42 4.12 2.71
C SER A 73 -8.64 5.23 1.69
N GLU A 74 -7.74 5.43 0.72
CA GLU A 74 -7.93 6.42 -0.35
C GLU A 74 -9.17 6.12 -1.22
N LYS A 75 -9.44 4.84 -1.51
CA LYS A 75 -10.65 4.44 -2.26
C LYS A 75 -11.92 4.69 -1.46
N LEU A 76 -11.89 4.40 -0.17
CA LEU A 76 -13.00 4.65 0.75
C LEU A 76 -13.24 6.15 0.87
N GLU A 77 -12.20 6.97 1.05
CA GLU A 77 -12.29 8.43 1.08
C GLU A 77 -12.85 9.00 -0.23
N ALA A 78 -12.40 8.52 -1.39
CA ALA A 78 -12.91 8.96 -2.68
C ALA A 78 -14.40 8.63 -2.86
N VAL A 79 -14.83 7.44 -2.41
CA VAL A 79 -16.25 7.04 -2.40
C VAL A 79 -17.06 7.88 -1.40
N GLU A 80 -16.49 8.17 -0.23
CA GLU A 80 -17.12 9.01 0.79
C GLU A 80 -17.22 10.49 0.40
N ALA A 81 -16.27 10.99 -0.40
CA ALA A 81 -16.28 12.35 -0.93
C ALA A 81 -17.39 12.54 -1.97
N VAL A 82 -17.75 11.47 -2.69
CA VAL A 82 -18.86 11.46 -3.65
C VAL A 82 -20.04 10.72 -3.04
N VAL A 83 -20.70 11.34 -2.06
CA VAL A 83 -22.01 10.84 -1.59
C VAL A 83 -23.03 11.12 -2.70
N PRO A 84 -23.65 10.10 -3.32
CA PRO A 84 -24.78 10.33 -4.22
C PRO A 84 -25.89 11.03 -3.41
N PRO A 85 -26.55 12.08 -3.93
CA PRO A 85 -27.53 12.86 -3.17
C PRO A 85 -28.71 12.03 -2.61
N GLU A 86 -28.92 10.83 -3.14
CA GLU A 86 -29.96 9.89 -2.72
C GLU A 86 -29.53 8.94 -1.57
N LEU A 87 -28.23 8.86 -1.24
CA LEU A 87 -27.72 7.90 -0.25
C LEU A 87 -27.73 8.51 1.15
N ARG A 88 -28.67 8.06 2.00
CA ARG A 88 -28.62 8.37 3.44
C ARG A 88 -27.44 7.63 4.07
N ARG A 89 -26.53 8.35 4.74
CA ARG A 89 -25.45 7.77 5.56
C ARG A 89 -26.06 6.93 6.68
N GLY A 90 -26.19 5.62 6.45
CA GLY A 90 -26.54 4.65 7.48
C GLY A 90 -25.30 4.31 8.30
N ARG A 91 -25.41 4.35 9.63
CA ARG A 91 -24.43 3.70 10.50
C ARG A 91 -24.59 2.20 10.32
N PHE A 92 -23.59 1.52 9.77
CA PHE A 92 -23.59 0.07 9.72
C PHE A 92 -23.62 -0.46 11.16
N ARG A 93 -24.67 -1.20 11.51
CA ARG A 93 -24.77 -1.95 12.77
C ARG A 93 -24.73 -3.43 12.40
N ALA A 94 -23.64 -4.10 12.76
CA ALA A 94 -23.49 -5.52 12.51
C ALA A 94 -24.63 -6.30 13.20
N PRO A 95 -25.32 -7.23 12.51
CA PRO A 95 -26.28 -8.12 13.13
C PRO A 95 -25.61 -9.03 14.16
N ASP A 96 -26.31 -9.37 15.24
CA ASP A 96 -25.77 -10.21 16.33
C ASP A 96 -25.24 -11.57 15.81
N ALA A 97 -25.86 -12.11 14.76
CA ALA A 97 -25.41 -13.33 14.10
C ALA A 97 -24.00 -13.19 13.48
N LEU A 98 -23.66 -12.03 12.93
CA LEU A 98 -22.34 -11.74 12.34
C LEU A 98 -21.28 -11.56 13.44
N ILE A 99 -21.65 -10.90 14.55
CA ILE A 99 -20.77 -10.75 15.72
C ILE A 99 -20.49 -12.13 16.32
N ALA A 100 -21.51 -12.97 16.44
CA ALA A 100 -21.38 -14.34 16.95
C ALA A 100 -20.49 -15.22 16.06
N SER A 101 -20.61 -15.13 14.73
CA SER A 101 -19.76 -15.93 13.82
C SER A 101 -18.29 -15.55 13.88
N LEU A 102 -17.97 -14.27 14.09
CA LEU A 102 -16.58 -13.81 14.22
C LEU A 102 -15.93 -14.20 15.55
N LEU A 103 -16.74 -14.33 16.62
CA LEU A 103 -16.26 -14.76 17.94
C LEU A 103 -16.13 -16.28 18.05
N ALA A 104 -16.93 -17.05 17.29
CA ALA A 104 -16.87 -18.51 17.27
C ALA A 104 -15.51 -19.06 16.78
N ASP A 105 -14.83 -18.34 15.88
CA ASP A 105 -13.51 -18.73 15.34
C ASP A 105 -12.33 -18.47 16.31
N THR A 106 -12.58 -17.94 17.52
CA THR A 106 -11.53 -17.68 18.53
C THR A 106 -11.35 -18.77 19.57
N SER A 107 -12.01 -19.91 19.40
CA SER A 107 -11.83 -21.10 20.26
C SER A 107 -10.41 -21.67 20.11
N PRO A 108 -9.59 -21.74 21.18
CA PRO A 108 -8.28 -22.37 21.11
C PRO A 108 -8.40 -23.88 20.83
N PRO A 109 -7.42 -24.49 20.11
CA PRO A 109 -7.46 -25.91 19.78
C PRO A 109 -7.38 -26.78 21.06
N PRO A 110 -8.08 -27.93 21.10
CA PRO A 110 -8.02 -28.84 22.24
C PRO A 110 -6.61 -29.45 22.40
N ALA A 111 -6.22 -29.63 23.66
CA ALA A 111 -4.90 -30.10 24.12
C ALA A 111 -4.55 -31.53 23.68
#